data_AF-A0A2E3F8L5-F1
#
_entry.id   AF-A0A2E3F8L5-F1
#
_cell.length_a   1.000
_cell.length_b   1.000
_cell.length_c   1.000
_cell.angle_alpha   90.00
_cell.angle_beta   90.00
_cell.angle_gamma   90.00
#
_symmetry.space_group_name_H-M   'P 1'
#
loop_
_entity.id
_entity.type
_entity.pdbx_description
1 polymer ?
#
loop_
_entity_poly.entity_id
_entity_poly.type
_entity_poly.pdbx_seq_one_letter_code
_entity_poly.pdbx_strand_id
1 'polypeptide(L)'
;MPRDPLDQLHSIRFRKPGIGLKAVLNPDQEKNFSRFLINALGPDIFVISTGLGLDIYYSNKEDCSVFIRNNLWLFQGTEEKSPSDILAEKNHGRDVLNYFGTVVNTLVSYPLLLLSCCKKFMKQYQSIAHKSRLHFLLYASFQYHLQGLITDAKVPYVKKIKKLLNESNATDFEDFSNHEKLVNHFKKSQNLN
;
A
#
# COMPACT_ATOMS: atom_id res chain seq x y z
N MET A 1 0.91 -28.92 0.38
CA MET A 1 -0.21 -28.03 0.75
C MET A 1 -0.12 -26.76 -0.09
N PRO A 2 -1.24 -26.19 -0.57
CA PRO A 2 -1.19 -24.86 -1.17
C PRO A 2 -0.78 -23.87 -0.05
N ARG A 3 0.35 -23.18 -0.22
CA ARG A 3 0.83 -22.16 0.73
C ARG A 3 -0.17 -21.00 0.74
N ASP A 4 -0.43 -20.41 1.91
CA ASP A 4 -1.32 -19.25 2.01
C ASP A 4 -0.71 -18.17 1.10
N PRO A 5 -1.45 -17.63 0.11
CA PRO A 5 -0.95 -16.59 -0.79
C PRO A 5 -0.44 -15.34 -0.05
N LEU A 6 -0.84 -15.18 1.21
CA LEU A 6 -0.34 -14.13 2.09
C LEU A 6 1.07 -14.40 2.60
N ASP A 7 1.52 -15.65 2.68
CA ASP A 7 2.86 -16.02 3.21
C ASP A 7 4.01 -15.46 2.36
N GLN A 8 3.73 -14.93 1.17
CA GLN A 8 4.71 -14.29 0.29
C GLN A 8 4.55 -12.76 0.27
N LEU A 9 3.62 -12.22 1.04
CA LEU A 9 3.36 -10.79 1.06
C LEU A 9 4.33 -10.11 2.03
N HIS A 10 4.96 -9.05 1.55
CA HIS A 10 5.88 -8.24 2.34
C HIS A 10 5.57 -6.76 2.15
N SER A 11 5.87 -5.96 3.16
CA SER A 11 5.93 -4.52 3.02
C SER A 11 7.12 -3.92 3.74
N ILE A 12 7.61 -2.81 3.20
CA ILE A 12 8.56 -1.93 3.88
C ILE A 12 8.09 -0.49 3.71
N ARG A 13 8.01 0.23 4.82
CA ARG A 13 7.80 1.67 4.83
C ARG A 13 9.07 2.39 5.22
N PHE A 14 9.39 3.42 4.46
CA PHE A 14 10.42 4.41 4.80
C PHE A 14 9.79 5.70 5.30
N ARG A 15 10.35 6.28 6.37
CA ARG A 15 9.97 7.59 6.90
C ARG A 15 11.22 8.42 7.21
N LYS A 16 11.15 9.72 6.95
CA LYS A 16 12.14 10.67 7.46
C LYS A 16 11.81 11.01 8.92
N PRO A 17 12.82 11.22 9.79
CA PRO A 17 12.61 11.59 11.17
C PRO A 17 12.24 13.08 11.25
N GLY A 18 11.43 13.43 12.25
CA GLY A 18 10.98 14.80 12.50
C GLY A 18 9.54 15.09 12.06
N ILE A 19 9.00 16.20 12.59
CA ILE A 19 7.63 16.66 12.32
C ILE A 19 7.63 17.41 10.98
N GLY A 20 7.24 16.72 9.90
CA GLY A 20 7.06 17.35 8.60
C GLY A 20 6.83 16.34 7.48
N LEU A 21 5.98 16.72 6.52
CA LEU A 21 5.63 15.99 5.29
C LEU A 21 6.80 15.89 4.29
N LYS A 22 8.04 15.70 4.75
CA LYS A 22 9.19 15.54 3.85
C LYS A 22 9.09 14.18 3.20
N ALA A 23 8.70 14.17 1.92
CA ALA A 23 8.65 12.97 1.13
C ALA A 23 10.03 12.28 1.11
N VAL A 24 10.04 10.95 1.21
CA VAL A 24 11.28 10.16 1.09
C VAL A 24 11.85 10.29 -0.32
N LEU A 25 10.96 10.26 -1.31
CA LEU A 25 11.25 10.48 -2.72
C LEU A 25 10.24 11.48 -3.29
N ASN A 26 10.68 12.35 -4.19
CA ASN A 26 9.79 13.16 -5.01
C ASN A 26 9.09 12.26 -6.08
N PRO A 27 8.09 12.77 -6.82
CA PRO A 27 7.33 11.96 -7.77
C PRO A 27 8.16 11.28 -8.86
N ASP A 28 9.19 11.94 -9.40
CA ASP A 28 10.04 11.37 -10.46
C ASP A 28 10.99 10.31 -9.89
N GLN A 29 11.54 10.55 -8.71
CA GLN A 29 12.36 9.60 -7.98
C GLN A 29 11.57 8.34 -7.60
N GLU A 30 10.32 8.49 -7.12
CA GLU A 30 9.41 7.39 -6.82
C GLU A 30 9.12 6.55 -8.07
N LYS A 31 8.86 7.20 -9.20
CA LYS A 31 8.62 6.51 -10.48
C LYS A 31 9.85 5.73 -10.95
N ASN A 32 11.03 6.33 -10.85
CA ASN A 32 12.29 5.68 -11.22
C ASN A 32 12.62 4.52 -10.29
N PHE A 33 12.40 4.68 -8.99
CA PHE A 33 12.61 3.63 -8.00
C PHE A 33 11.65 2.46 -8.20
N SER A 34 10.36 2.74 -8.44
CA SER A 34 9.35 1.73 -8.78
C SER A 34 9.76 0.91 -10.00
N ARG A 35 10.19 1.57 -11.07
CA ARG A 35 10.69 0.89 -12.29
C ARG A 35 11.94 0.04 -12.00
N PHE A 36 12.88 0.56 -11.21
CA PHE A 36 14.07 -0.18 -10.82
C PHE A 36 13.71 -1.45 -10.05
N LEU A 37 12.84 -1.35 -9.04
CA LEU A 37 12.41 -2.51 -8.26
C LEU A 37 11.69 -3.54 -9.13
N ILE A 38 10.78 -3.09 -10.01
CA ILE A 38 10.08 -3.99 -10.95
C ILE A 38 11.07 -4.75 -11.84
N ASN A 39 12.10 -4.06 -12.35
CA ASN A 39 13.11 -4.70 -13.20
C ASN A 39 14.00 -5.67 -12.42
N ALA A 40 14.28 -5.40 -11.15
CA ALA A 40 15.21 -6.20 -10.34
C ALA A 40 14.53 -7.40 -9.66
N LEU A 41 13.29 -7.26 -9.23
CA LEU A 41 12.58 -8.21 -8.37
C LEU A 41 11.32 -8.79 -9.03
N GLY A 42 10.91 -8.27 -10.19
CA GLY A 42 9.73 -8.71 -10.93
C GLY A 42 8.51 -7.78 -10.77
N PRO A 43 7.42 -8.06 -11.52
CA PRO A 43 6.26 -7.17 -11.63
C PRO A 43 5.37 -7.11 -10.38
N ASP A 44 5.57 -8.00 -9.42
CA ASP A 44 4.79 -8.08 -8.18
C ASP A 44 5.25 -7.06 -7.13
N ILE A 45 5.28 -5.79 -7.52
CA ILE A 45 5.72 -4.66 -6.69
C ILE A 45 4.79 -3.47 -6.85
N PHE A 46 4.42 -2.88 -5.72
CA PHE A 46 3.63 -1.66 -5.65
C PHE A 46 4.30 -0.65 -4.71
N VAL A 47 4.77 0.46 -5.28
CA VAL A 47 5.47 1.54 -4.56
C VAL A 47 4.57 2.77 -4.49
N ILE A 48 4.25 3.28 -3.30
CA ILE A 48 3.41 4.47 -3.15
C ILE A 48 3.95 5.37 -2.05
N SER A 49 4.26 6.63 -2.37
CA SER A 49 4.49 7.66 -1.35
C SER A 49 3.16 8.20 -0.83
N THR A 50 2.95 8.07 0.46
CA THR A 50 1.84 8.63 1.23
C THR A 50 2.34 9.87 2.00
N GLY A 51 1.42 10.70 2.49
CA GLY A 51 1.80 11.79 3.42
C GLY A 51 2.46 11.28 4.71
N LEU A 52 2.44 9.97 4.97
CA LEU A 52 3.03 9.34 6.15
C LEU A 52 4.38 8.66 5.88
N GLY A 53 4.82 8.58 4.61
CA GLY A 53 6.06 7.91 4.22
C GLY A 53 5.97 7.22 2.86
N LEU A 54 7.07 6.58 2.43
CA LEU A 54 7.13 5.78 1.22
C LEU A 54 6.87 4.32 1.55
N ASP A 55 5.78 3.76 1.02
CA ASP A 55 5.41 2.37 1.17
C ASP A 55 5.79 1.55 -0.06
N ILE A 56 6.39 0.39 0.16
CA ILE A 56 6.59 -0.63 -0.87
C ILE A 56 5.93 -1.91 -0.40
N TYR A 57 5.04 -2.45 -1.22
CA TYR A 57 4.41 -3.74 -1.07
C TYR A 57 4.93 -4.64 -2.18
N TYR A 58 5.24 -5.89 -1.85
CA TYR A 58 5.75 -6.84 -2.84
C TYR A 58 5.37 -8.27 -2.47
N SER A 59 5.25 -9.13 -3.48
CA SER A 59 5.03 -10.56 -3.29
C SER A 59 6.28 -11.32 -3.71
N ASN A 60 6.97 -11.94 -2.77
CA ASN A 60 8.16 -12.75 -3.05
C ASN A 60 8.28 -13.89 -2.02
N LYS A 61 8.96 -14.97 -2.38
CA LYS A 61 9.28 -16.06 -1.45
C LYS A 61 10.27 -15.63 -0.36
N GLU A 62 11.09 -14.63 -0.66
CA GLU A 62 12.13 -14.13 0.23
C GLU A 62 11.89 -12.66 0.60
N ASP A 63 12.30 -12.27 1.82
CA ASP A 63 12.27 -10.89 2.26
C ASP A 63 13.36 -10.06 1.55
N CYS A 64 12.95 -9.29 0.55
CA CYS A 64 13.83 -8.39 -0.21
C CYS A 64 14.06 -7.02 0.47
N SER A 65 13.61 -6.83 1.71
CA SER A 65 13.65 -5.53 2.39
C SER A 65 15.06 -4.94 2.52
N VAL A 66 16.08 -5.78 2.72
CA VAL A 66 17.49 -5.34 2.79
C VAL A 66 17.95 -4.82 1.43
N PHE A 67 17.64 -5.53 0.35
CA PHE A 67 17.93 -5.08 -1.01
C PHE A 67 17.23 -3.75 -1.32
N ILE A 68 15.94 -3.64 -1.01
CA ILE A 68 15.16 -2.42 -1.24
C ILE A 68 15.76 -1.24 -0.46
N ARG A 69 16.08 -1.43 0.82
CA ARG A 69 16.70 -0.40 1.67
C ARG A 69 18.06 0.04 1.14
N ASN A 70 18.91 -0.91 0.76
CA ASN A 70 20.26 -0.61 0.30
C ASN A 70 20.32 0.06 -1.08
N ASN A 71 19.24 0.02 -1.86
CA ASN A 71 19.17 0.68 -3.17
C ASN A 71 18.34 1.97 -3.16
N LEU A 72 17.64 2.28 -2.07
CA LEU A 72 16.80 3.49 -1.97
C LEU A 72 17.60 4.79 -2.17
N TRP A 73 18.82 4.85 -1.63
CA TRP A 73 19.68 6.04 -1.70
C TRP A 73 20.08 6.43 -3.12
N LEU A 74 20.10 5.48 -4.07
CA LEU A 74 20.39 5.75 -5.49
C LEU A 74 19.35 6.70 -6.13
N PHE A 75 18.17 6.80 -5.52
CA PHE A 75 17.07 7.61 -5.99
C PHE A 75 16.86 8.86 -5.14
N GLN A 76 17.68 9.06 -4.10
CA GLN A 76 17.64 10.25 -3.25
C GLN A 76 18.48 11.37 -3.86
N GLY A 77 18.11 12.62 -3.58
CA GLY A 77 18.88 13.77 -4.04
C GLY A 77 20.26 13.81 -3.36
N THR A 78 21.24 14.40 -4.05
CA THR A 78 22.62 14.58 -3.55
C THR A 78 22.73 15.38 -2.25
N GLU A 79 21.67 16.09 -1.84
CA GLU A 79 21.59 16.85 -0.59
C GLU A 79 21.21 15.99 0.63
N GLU A 80 20.74 14.75 0.44
CA GLU A 80 20.38 13.85 1.55
C GLU A 80 21.64 13.17 2.11
N LYS A 81 22.30 13.85 3.05
CA LYS A 81 23.66 13.53 3.52
C LYS A 81 23.84 12.23 4.32
N SER A 82 22.80 11.42 4.55
CA SER A 82 23.03 10.10 5.14
C SER A 82 21.84 9.14 4.99
N PRO A 83 22.06 7.89 4.53
CA PRO A 83 21.04 6.83 4.60
C PRO A 83 20.69 6.41 6.04
N SER A 84 21.43 6.86 7.06
CA SER A 84 21.20 6.51 8.48
C SER A 84 19.93 7.09 9.08
N ASP A 85 19.38 8.15 8.50
CA ASP A 85 18.32 8.91 9.16
C ASP A 85 16.93 8.36 8.83
N ILE A 86 16.81 7.53 7.79
CA ILE A 86 15.52 6.99 7.36
C ILE A 86 15.12 5.81 8.24
N LEU A 87 13.97 5.97 8.90
CA LEU A 87 13.31 4.92 9.65
C LEU A 87 12.66 3.95 8.67
N ALA A 88 12.86 2.65 8.90
CA ALA A 88 12.30 1.59 8.09
C ALA A 88 11.45 0.66 8.97
N GLU A 89 10.19 0.46 8.60
CA GLU A 89 9.26 -0.46 9.26
C GLU A 89 8.89 -1.56 8.28
N LYS A 90 9.00 -2.83 8.69
CA LYS A 90 8.79 -3.99 7.82
C LYS A 90 7.64 -4.82 8.35
N ASN A 91 6.82 -5.35 7.45
CA ASN A 91 5.75 -6.29 7.79
C ASN A 91 5.79 -7.48 6.84
N HIS A 92 5.26 -8.61 7.31
CA HIS A 92 5.20 -9.84 6.54
C HIS A 92 3.84 -10.52 6.71
N GLY A 93 3.40 -11.25 5.69
CA GLY A 93 2.18 -12.03 5.78
C GLY A 93 0.95 -11.15 5.98
N ARG A 94 0.13 -11.58 6.95
CA ARG A 94 -1.11 -10.89 7.34
C ARG A 94 -0.86 -9.51 7.94
N ASP A 95 0.31 -9.29 8.54
CA ASP A 95 0.64 -8.01 9.16
C ASP A 95 0.77 -6.90 8.12
N VAL A 96 1.04 -7.23 6.86
CA VAL A 96 1.02 -6.26 5.77
C VAL A 96 -0.37 -5.65 5.57
N LEU A 97 -1.43 -6.45 5.67
CA LEU A 97 -2.81 -5.98 5.52
C LEU A 97 -3.30 -5.24 6.77
N ASN A 98 -2.95 -5.73 7.96
CA ASN A 98 -3.22 -5.04 9.23
C ASN A 98 -2.55 -3.66 9.26
N TYR A 99 -1.30 -3.60 8.79
CA TYR A 99 -0.55 -2.36 8.64
C TYR A 99 -1.24 -1.42 7.67
N PHE A 100 -1.60 -1.91 6.47
CA PHE A 100 -2.31 -1.13 5.47
C PHE A 100 -3.59 -0.49 6.05
N GLY A 101 -4.38 -1.26 6.82
CA GLY A 101 -5.55 -0.74 7.53
C GLY A 101 -5.21 0.34 8.57
N THR A 102 -4.13 0.16 9.32
CA THR A 102 -3.65 1.15 10.30
C THR A 102 -3.27 2.47 9.64
N VAL A 103 -2.63 2.41 8.47
CA VAL A 103 -2.26 3.58 7.67
C VAL A 103 -3.50 4.32 7.20
N VAL A 104 -4.45 3.60 6.63
CA VAL A 104 -5.72 4.18 6.16
C VAL A 104 -6.47 4.83 7.32
N ASN A 105 -6.56 4.16 8.48
CA ASN A 105 -7.19 4.70 9.68
C ASN A 105 -6.45 5.95 10.20
N THR A 106 -5.11 5.97 10.16
CA THR A 106 -4.33 7.15 10.55
C THR A 106 -4.65 8.33 9.64
N LEU A 107 -4.76 8.09 8.33
CA LEU A 107 -5.09 9.12 7.34
C LEU A 107 -6.49 9.73 7.53
N VAL A 108 -7.44 9.02 8.14
CA VAL A 108 -8.78 9.55 8.46
C VAL A 108 -8.72 10.81 9.30
N SER A 109 -7.76 10.86 10.24
CA SER A 109 -7.52 12.04 11.07
C SER A 109 -6.97 13.23 10.28
N TYR A 110 -6.57 13.02 9.01
CA TYR A 110 -5.99 14.01 8.12
C TYR A 110 -6.73 14.04 6.76
N PRO A 111 -7.88 14.72 6.68
CA PRO A 111 -8.83 14.65 5.55
C PRO A 111 -8.23 14.89 4.16
N LEU A 112 -7.36 15.88 4.04
CA LEU A 112 -6.71 16.25 2.78
C LEU A 112 -5.63 15.23 2.38
N LEU A 113 -4.90 14.68 3.36
CA LEU A 113 -3.91 13.62 3.13
C LEU A 113 -4.60 12.32 2.73
N LEU A 114 -5.72 11.98 3.36
CA LEU A 114 -6.55 10.85 2.95
C LEU A 114 -6.99 11.01 1.49
N LEU A 115 -7.61 12.14 1.14
CA LEU A 115 -8.09 12.36 -0.23
C LEU A 115 -6.95 12.31 -1.27
N SER A 116 -5.79 12.88 -0.94
CA SER A 116 -4.60 12.82 -1.80
C SER A 116 -4.10 11.38 -1.98
N CYS A 117 -3.99 10.64 -0.87
CA CYS A 117 -3.61 9.23 -0.88
C CYS A 117 -4.58 8.40 -1.73
N CYS A 118 -5.90 8.60 -1.58
CA CYS A 118 -6.89 7.90 -2.38
C CYS A 118 -6.73 8.18 -3.87
N LYS A 119 -6.62 9.45 -4.27
CA LYS A 119 -6.41 9.80 -5.68
C LYS A 119 -5.14 9.16 -6.25
N LYS A 120 -4.05 9.20 -5.49
CA LYS A 120 -2.77 8.65 -5.92
C LYS A 120 -2.83 7.13 -6.06
N PHE A 121 -3.36 6.43 -5.05
CA PHE A 121 -3.52 4.99 -5.06
C PHE A 121 -4.36 4.53 -6.26
N MET A 122 -5.53 5.16 -6.47
CA MET A 122 -6.42 4.83 -7.58
C MET A 122 -5.77 5.09 -8.94
N LYS A 123 -5.15 6.27 -9.12
CA LYS A 123 -4.44 6.61 -10.36
C LYS A 123 -3.33 5.60 -10.66
N GLN A 124 -2.56 5.22 -9.63
CA GLN A 124 -1.48 4.28 -9.79
C GLN A 124 -1.99 2.89 -10.13
N TYR A 125 -2.98 2.37 -9.40
CA TYR A 125 -3.62 1.08 -9.68
C TYR A 125 -4.19 1.02 -11.11
N GLN A 126 -4.85 2.09 -11.56
CA GLN A 126 -5.39 2.20 -12.92
C GLN A 126 -4.29 2.23 -14.00
N SER A 127 -3.11 2.81 -13.69
CA SER A 127 -2.00 2.88 -14.63
C SER A 127 -1.26 1.55 -14.85
N ILE A 128 -1.55 0.53 -14.05
CA ILE A 128 -0.91 -0.78 -14.16
C ILE A 128 -1.57 -1.58 -15.29
N ALA A 129 -0.80 -1.81 -16.35
CA ALA A 129 -1.24 -2.51 -17.55
C ALA A 129 -1.63 -3.97 -17.27
N HIS A 130 -0.83 -4.68 -16.48
CA HIS A 130 -1.08 -6.07 -16.09
C HIS A 130 -1.14 -6.17 -14.57
N LYS A 131 -2.34 -6.33 -14.04
CA LYS A 131 -2.57 -6.45 -12.60
C LYS A 131 -2.28 -7.87 -12.16
N SER A 132 -1.34 -8.00 -11.24
CA SER A 132 -1.07 -9.26 -10.57
C SER A 132 -1.93 -9.44 -9.31
N ARG A 133 -1.83 -10.61 -8.69
CA ARG A 133 -2.53 -10.93 -7.44
C ARG A 133 -2.26 -9.92 -6.32
N LEU A 134 -1.02 -9.42 -6.20
CA LEU A 134 -0.67 -8.38 -5.23
C LEU A 134 -1.53 -7.13 -5.43
N HIS A 135 -1.65 -6.68 -6.67
CA HIS A 135 -2.39 -5.47 -7.02
C HIS A 135 -3.87 -5.59 -6.65
N PHE A 136 -4.49 -6.71 -7.01
CA PHE A 136 -5.88 -6.99 -6.63
C PHE A 136 -6.06 -7.04 -5.10
N LEU A 137 -5.13 -7.67 -4.38
CA LEU A 137 -5.19 -7.78 -2.93
C LEU A 137 -5.11 -6.40 -2.24
N LEU A 138 -4.16 -5.56 -2.65
CA LEU A 138 -4.00 -4.21 -2.12
C LEU A 138 -5.22 -3.35 -2.43
N TYR A 139 -5.74 -3.45 -3.66
CA TYR A 139 -6.91 -2.72 -4.10
C TYR A 139 -8.16 -3.11 -3.33
N ALA A 140 -8.42 -4.42 -3.19
CA ALA A 140 -9.56 -4.91 -2.42
C ALA A 140 -9.47 -4.49 -0.94
N SER A 141 -8.28 -4.57 -0.34
CA SER A 141 -8.05 -4.11 1.03
C SER A 141 -8.31 -2.61 1.18
N PHE A 142 -7.86 -1.82 0.21
CA PHE A 142 -8.10 -0.39 0.15
C PHE A 142 -9.58 -0.04 0.04
N GLN A 143 -10.31 -0.71 -0.87
CA GLN A 143 -11.75 -0.52 -0.99
C GLN A 143 -12.49 -0.90 0.30
N TYR A 144 -12.16 -2.05 0.92
CA TYR A 144 -12.77 -2.51 2.16
C TYR A 144 -12.62 -1.46 3.28
N HIS A 145 -11.40 -0.97 3.50
CA HIS A 145 -11.17 0.05 4.51
C HIS A 145 -11.88 1.37 4.18
N LEU A 146 -11.85 1.83 2.93
CA LEU A 146 -12.59 3.03 2.54
C LEU A 146 -14.10 2.89 2.68
N GLN A 147 -14.67 1.73 2.37
CA GLN A 147 -16.11 1.48 2.53
C GLN A 147 -16.51 1.48 4.01
N GLY A 148 -15.71 0.86 4.89
CA GLY A 148 -15.92 0.93 6.34
C GLY A 148 -15.92 2.37 6.84
N LEU A 149 -14.93 3.14 6.40
CA LEU A 149 -14.81 4.58 6.71
C LEU A 149 -16.00 5.42 6.23
N ILE A 150 -16.52 5.11 5.04
CA ILE A 150 -17.70 5.78 4.48
C ILE A 150 -18.96 5.43 5.28
N THR A 151 -19.08 4.18 5.75
CA THR A 151 -20.26 3.66 6.45
C THR A 151 -20.35 4.21 7.86
N ASP A 152 -19.21 4.38 8.54
CA ASP A 152 -19.14 4.87 9.92
C ASP A 152 -19.39 6.39 10.07
N ALA A 153 -19.69 7.11 8.98
CA ALA A 153 -19.92 8.56 8.93
C ALA A 153 -18.80 9.44 9.55
N LYS A 154 -17.64 8.84 9.85
CA LYS A 154 -16.49 9.48 10.51
C LYS A 154 -15.55 10.21 9.55
N VAL A 155 -15.87 10.30 8.27
CA VAL A 155 -14.89 10.71 7.25
C VAL A 155 -15.33 11.93 6.44
N PRO A 156 -14.54 13.01 6.41
CA PRO A 156 -14.75 14.13 5.49
C PRO A 156 -14.53 13.73 4.02
N TYR A 157 -15.18 14.45 3.09
CA TYR A 157 -15.12 14.21 1.64
C TYR A 157 -15.76 12.92 1.11
N VAL A 158 -16.68 12.28 1.85
CA VAL A 158 -17.41 11.05 1.45
C VAL A 158 -17.85 11.04 -0.01
N LYS A 159 -18.51 12.10 -0.49
CA LYS A 159 -19.00 12.18 -1.88
C LYS A 159 -17.89 12.05 -2.92
N LYS A 160 -16.72 12.65 -2.67
CA LYS A 160 -15.56 12.58 -3.59
C LYS A 160 -14.90 11.21 -3.56
N ILE A 161 -14.79 10.59 -2.38
CA ILE A 161 -14.22 9.25 -2.21
C ILE A 161 -15.12 8.20 -2.87
N LYS A 162 -16.45 8.27 -2.67
CA LYS A 162 -17.42 7.40 -3.34
C LYS A 162 -17.32 7.50 -4.86
N LYS A 163 -17.18 8.73 -5.39
CA LYS A 163 -17.01 8.95 -6.83
C LYS A 163 -15.76 8.24 -7.36
N LEU A 164 -14.62 8.38 -6.69
CA LEU A 164 -13.38 7.69 -7.07
C LEU A 164 -13.52 6.16 -7.09
N LEU A 165 -14.24 5.60 -6.12
CA LEU A 165 -14.49 4.15 -6.03
C LEU A 165 -15.45 3.63 -7.11
N ASN A 166 -16.40 4.46 -7.56
CA ASN A 166 -17.36 4.08 -8.59
C ASN A 166 -16.78 4.25 -10.01
N GLU A 167 -15.78 5.12 -10.18
CA GLU A 167 -15.09 5.35 -11.46
C GLU A 167 -14.02 4.30 -11.76
N SER A 168 -13.62 3.51 -10.77
CA SER A 168 -12.83 2.30 -10.97
C SER A 168 -13.73 1.14 -11.38
N ASN A 169 -13.54 0.64 -12.60
CA ASN A 169 -14.31 -0.45 -13.19
C ASN A 169 -14.54 -1.61 -12.19
N ALA A 170 -15.82 -1.91 -11.94
CA ALA A 170 -16.29 -2.96 -11.05
C ALA A 170 -16.00 -4.39 -11.55
N THR A 171 -15.44 -4.55 -12.76
CA THR A 171 -15.21 -5.83 -13.43
C THR A 171 -14.05 -6.66 -12.86
N ASP A 172 -13.15 -6.05 -12.07
CA ASP A 172 -12.02 -6.76 -11.46
C ASP A 172 -12.43 -7.66 -10.27
N PHE A 173 -13.72 -7.66 -9.88
CA PHE A 173 -14.21 -8.27 -8.63
C PHE A 173 -14.95 -9.61 -8.83
N GLU A 174 -15.46 -9.93 -10.02
CA GLU A 174 -16.22 -11.18 -10.23
C GLU A 174 -15.33 -12.44 -10.06
N ASP A 175 -14.03 -12.32 -10.33
CA ASP A 175 -13.06 -13.41 -10.17
C ASP A 175 -12.63 -13.63 -8.70
N PHE A 176 -13.01 -12.74 -7.79
CA PHE A 176 -12.76 -12.82 -6.35
C PHE A 176 -14.04 -12.98 -5.54
N SER A 177 -15.10 -13.59 -6.09
CA SER A 177 -16.35 -13.94 -5.37
C SER A 177 -16.17 -14.79 -4.10
N ASN A 178 -14.93 -15.15 -3.72
CA ASN A 178 -14.56 -15.67 -2.40
C ASN A 178 -14.03 -14.60 -1.40
N HIS A 179 -14.11 -13.31 -1.71
CA HIS A 179 -13.64 -12.22 -0.84
C HIS A 179 -14.40 -12.20 0.49
N GLU A 180 -15.71 -12.42 0.45
CA GLU A 180 -16.55 -12.55 1.64
C GLU A 180 -16.15 -13.78 2.48
N LYS A 181 -15.68 -14.87 1.84
CA LYS A 181 -15.14 -16.04 2.55
C LYS A 181 -13.77 -15.77 3.15
N LEU A 182 -12.89 -15.05 2.46
CA LEU A 182 -11.59 -14.62 3.00
C LEU A 182 -11.80 -13.72 4.22
N VAL A 183 -12.57 -12.64 4.09
CA VAL A 183 -12.87 -11.69 5.18
C VAL A 183 -13.66 -12.35 6.33
N ASN A 184 -14.59 -13.26 6.06
CA ASN A 184 -15.30 -14.00 7.12
C ASN A 184 -14.42 -15.07 7.80
N HIS A 185 -13.49 -15.69 7.07
CA HIS A 185 -12.46 -16.55 7.66
C HIS A 185 -11.50 -15.72 8.53
N PHE A 186 -11.22 -14.47 8.16
CA PHE A 186 -10.46 -13.51 8.97
C PHE A 186 -11.21 -13.08 10.24
N LYS A 187 -12.51 -12.78 10.17
CA LYS A 187 -13.34 -12.48 11.36
C LYS A 187 -13.48 -13.68 12.30
N LYS A 188 -13.62 -14.90 11.78
CA LYS A 188 -13.64 -16.13 12.61
C LYS A 188 -12.30 -16.40 13.29
N SER A 189 -11.17 -16.06 12.67
CA SER A 189 -9.84 -16.22 13.30
C SER A 189 -9.51 -15.20 14.39
N GLN A 190 -10.32 -14.14 14.55
CA GLN A 190 -10.20 -13.17 15.66
C GLN A 190 -11.23 -13.37 16.79
N ASN A 191 -12.21 -14.27 16.59
CA ASN A 191 -13.18 -14.67 17.60
C ASN A 191 -13.09 -16.17 17.87
N LEU A 192 -11.96 -16.59 18.41
CA LEU A 192 -11.82 -17.89 19.06
C LEU A 192 -11.31 -17.64 20.48
N ASN A 193 -12.10 -18.13 21.43
CA ASN A 193 -11.89 -18.16 22.88
C ASN A 193 -10.45 -18.49 23.28
#